data_AF-A0A9E4LK04-F1
#
_entry.id   AF-A0A9E4LK04-F1
#
_cell.length_a   1.000
_cell.length_b   1.000
_cell.length_c   1.000
_cell.angle_alpha   90.00
_cell.angle_beta   90.00
_cell.angle_gamma   90.00
#
_symmetry.space_group_name_H-M   'P 1'
#
loop_
_entity.id
_entity.type
_entity.pdbx_description
1 polymer ?
#
loop_
_entity_poly.entity_id
_entity_poly.type
_entity_poly.pdbx_seq_one_letter_code
_entity_poly.pdbx_strand_id
1 'polypeptide(L)'
;MSPILGTFSDKAGRRKPWLGFFSLVAILAVAAMWFVRPSADDVLLALVLLAVANLGFELAIVFYNSMLPSFVPRHLFGRVSGWGWGAGYAGGLVCLAIALVWIVQPETPPFGLDKEMAEHVRAVTPLAAIWFAVFALPLFFFTPDEPRTGLPFRRVLREGLSEVLGTLRTIR
;
A
#
# COMPACT_ATOMS: atom_id res chain seq x y z
N MET A 1 3.32 2.33 16.70
CA MET A 1 2.69 2.99 15.55
C MET A 1 2.15 4.32 16.02
N SER A 2 2.63 5.42 15.43
CA SER A 2 2.57 6.77 16.00
C SER A 2 1.13 7.27 16.24
N PRO A 3 0.79 7.76 17.46
CA PRO A 3 -0.51 8.39 17.77
C PRO A 3 -0.92 9.51 16.80
N ILE A 4 0.07 10.11 16.12
CA ILE A 4 -0.10 11.22 15.17
C ILE A 4 -0.82 10.76 13.89
N LEU A 5 -0.57 9.54 13.40
CA LEU A 5 -1.22 9.05 12.17
C LEU A 5 -2.62 8.50 12.45
N GLY A 6 -2.85 7.90 13.63
CA GLY A 6 -4.17 7.44 14.06
C GLY A 6 -5.15 8.60 14.25
N THR A 7 -4.70 9.69 14.87
CA THR A 7 -5.51 10.92 15.02
C THR A 7 -5.79 11.61 13.67
N PHE A 8 -4.92 11.46 12.68
CA PHE A 8 -5.15 11.94 11.31
C PHE A 8 -6.21 11.08 10.59
N SER A 9 -6.11 9.75 10.69
CA SER A 9 -7.05 8.78 10.11
C SER A 9 -8.49 8.93 10.64
N ASP A 10 -8.63 9.21 11.93
CA ASP A 10 -9.95 9.33 12.57
C ASP A 10 -10.65 10.68 12.32
N LYS A 11 -9.90 11.75 12.02
CA LYS A 11 -10.46 13.11 11.89
C LYS A 11 -10.41 13.69 10.46
N ALA A 12 -9.69 13.07 9.52
CA ALA A 12 -9.48 13.61 8.15
C ALA A 12 -10.71 13.60 7.21
N GLY A 13 -11.83 12.98 7.59
CA GLY A 13 -12.99 12.88 6.70
C GLY A 13 -12.77 11.82 5.62
N ARG A 14 -12.66 12.24 4.35
CA ARG A 14 -12.54 11.32 3.19
C ARG A 14 -11.27 10.48 3.28
N ARG A 15 -11.39 9.16 3.35
CA ARG A 15 -10.26 8.22 3.51
C ARG A 15 -9.73 7.70 2.18
N LYS A 16 -10.64 7.54 1.22
CA LYS A 16 -10.35 6.97 -0.11
C LYS A 16 -9.31 7.77 -0.93
N PRO A 17 -9.29 9.11 -0.92
CA PRO A 17 -8.25 9.86 -1.64
C PRO A 17 -6.84 9.66 -1.04
N TRP A 18 -6.72 9.54 0.28
CA TRP A 18 -5.45 9.28 0.95
C TRP A 18 -4.96 7.86 0.68
N LEU A 19 -5.87 6.88 0.78
CA LEU A 19 -5.59 5.50 0.39
C LEU A 19 -5.09 5.43 -1.06
N GLY A 20 -5.75 6.13 -1.98
CA GLY A 20 -5.35 6.22 -3.39
C GLY A 20 -3.98 6.86 -3.59
N PHE A 21 -3.70 7.98 -2.91
CA PHE A 21 -2.41 8.67 -3.00
C PHE A 21 -1.26 7.77 -2.51
N PHE A 22 -1.37 7.17 -1.32
CA PHE A 22 -0.31 6.33 -0.77
C PHE A 22 -0.14 5.02 -1.54
N SER A 23 -1.24 4.44 -2.04
CA SER A 23 -1.18 3.28 -2.96
C SER A 23 -0.46 3.65 -4.25
N LEU A 24 -0.74 4.83 -4.83
CA LEU A 24 -0.07 5.30 -6.04
C LEU A 24 1.43 5.53 -5.81
N VAL A 25 1.82 6.12 -4.68
CA VAL A 25 3.24 6.27 -4.30
C VAL A 25 3.91 4.89 -4.24
N ALA A 26 3.28 3.91 -3.61
CA ALA A 26 3.81 2.55 -3.53
C ALA A 26 3.93 1.90 -4.93
N ILE A 27 2.88 1.97 -5.74
CA ILE A 27 2.83 1.41 -7.10
C ILE A 27 3.92 2.04 -7.98
N LEU A 28 4.07 3.37 -7.95
CA LEU A 28 5.08 4.06 -8.74
C LEU A 28 6.51 3.74 -8.27
N ALA A 29 6.72 3.63 -6.96
CA ALA A 29 8.02 3.24 -6.42
C ALA A 29 8.40 1.81 -6.84
N VAL A 30 7.46 0.86 -6.75
CA VAL A 30 7.66 -0.52 -7.21
C VAL A 30 7.87 -0.58 -8.73
N ALA A 31 7.10 0.17 -9.52
CA ALA A 31 7.30 0.23 -10.97
C ALA A 31 8.65 0.83 -11.34
N ALA A 32 9.11 1.86 -10.61
CA ALA A 32 10.41 2.49 -10.82
C ALA A 32 11.59 1.57 -10.48
N MET A 33 11.38 0.48 -9.72
CA MET A 33 12.42 -0.53 -9.51
C MET A 33 12.83 -1.22 -10.82
N TRP A 34 12.03 -1.10 -11.89
CA TRP A 34 12.45 -1.45 -13.24
C TRP A 34 13.79 -0.82 -13.61
N PHE A 35 14.07 0.42 -13.20
CA PHE A 35 15.31 1.12 -13.59
C PHE A 35 16.55 0.65 -12.83
N VAL A 36 16.39 -0.06 -11.71
CA VAL A 36 17.49 -0.61 -10.91
C VAL A 36 18.16 -1.72 -11.68
N ARG A 37 19.45 -1.55 -12.00
CA ARG A 37 20.30 -2.55 -12.66
C ARG A 37 21.01 -3.40 -11.61
N PRO A 38 21.48 -4.61 -11.99
CA PRO A 38 22.26 -5.47 -11.09
C PRO A 38 23.71 -4.97 -10.95
N SER A 39 23.89 -3.73 -10.47
CA SER A 39 25.19 -3.10 -10.23
C SER A 39 25.28 -2.51 -8.82
N ALA A 40 26.50 -2.33 -8.31
CA ALA A 40 26.72 -1.75 -6.98
C ALA A 40 26.25 -0.29 -6.89
N ASP A 41 26.31 0.45 -8.02
CA ASP A 41 25.92 1.86 -8.08
C ASP A 41 24.42 2.07 -7.83
N ASP A 42 23.59 1.10 -8.23
CA ASP A 42 22.13 1.19 -8.12
C ASP A 42 21.59 0.68 -6.77
N VAL A 43 22.45 0.19 -5.87
CA VAL A 43 22.04 -0.32 -4.55
C VAL A 43 21.34 0.77 -3.74
N LEU A 44 21.86 2.00 -3.75
CA LEU A 44 21.22 3.10 -3.02
C LEU A 44 19.85 3.43 -3.60
N LEU A 45 19.71 3.44 -4.94
CA LEU A 45 18.43 3.66 -5.61
C LEU A 45 17.43 2.56 -5.23
N ALA A 46 17.86 1.29 -5.24
CA ALA A 46 17.03 0.16 -4.85
C ALA A 46 16.52 0.29 -3.42
N LEU A 47 17.40 0.66 -2.48
CA LEU A 47 17.04 0.86 -1.07
C LEU A 47 16.06 2.01 -0.88
N VAL A 48 16.26 3.14 -1.56
CA VAL A 48 15.37 4.29 -1.50
C VAL A 48 14.00 3.95 -2.07
N LEU A 49 13.93 3.32 -3.25
CA LEU A 49 12.68 2.91 -3.86
C LEU A 49 11.94 1.89 -2.99
N LEU A 50 12.65 0.91 -2.43
CA LEU A 50 12.08 -0.07 -1.52
C LEU A 50 11.53 0.60 -0.25
N ALA A 51 12.24 1.57 0.31
CA ALA A 51 11.79 2.31 1.49
C ALA A 51 10.53 3.15 1.19
N VAL A 52 10.50 3.84 0.05
CA VAL A 52 9.33 4.62 -0.39
C VAL A 52 8.14 3.71 -0.67
N ALA A 53 8.35 2.56 -1.31
CA ALA A 53 7.32 1.57 -1.58
C ALA A 53 6.69 1.05 -0.28
N ASN A 54 7.53 0.65 0.69
CA ASN A 54 7.07 0.17 2.00
C ASN A 54 6.34 1.28 2.77
N LEU A 55 6.88 2.50 2.80
CA LEU A 55 6.24 3.61 3.49
C LEU A 55 4.87 3.92 2.90
N GLY A 56 4.76 3.98 1.56
CA GLY A 56 3.49 4.16 0.88
C GLY A 56 2.50 3.04 1.18
N PHE A 57 2.95 1.78 1.17
CA PHE A 57 2.12 0.63 1.47
C PHE A 57 1.61 0.63 2.92
N GLU A 58 2.48 0.88 3.90
CA GLU A 58 2.11 0.96 5.31
C GLU A 58 1.10 2.10 5.57
N LEU A 59 1.34 3.27 4.97
CA LEU A 59 0.40 4.39 5.08
C LEU A 59 -0.94 4.08 4.41
N ALA A 60 -0.95 3.43 3.25
CA ALA A 60 -2.17 2.96 2.60
C ALA A 60 -2.95 1.98 3.50
N ILE A 61 -2.26 1.01 4.12
CA ILE A 61 -2.85 0.05 5.05
C ILE A 61 -3.54 0.73 6.24
N VAL A 62 -2.97 1.82 6.77
CA VAL A 62 -3.60 2.57 7.87
C VAL A 62 -4.98 3.10 7.47
N PHE A 63 -5.10 3.71 6.28
CA PHE A 63 -6.40 4.18 5.77
C PHE A 63 -7.34 3.04 5.38
N TYR A 64 -6.82 1.96 4.81
CA TYR A 64 -7.61 0.77 4.50
C TYR A 64 -8.24 0.17 5.77
N ASN A 65 -7.43 -0.02 6.81
CA ASN A 65 -7.90 -0.59 8.07
C ASN A 65 -8.91 0.32 8.78
N SER A 66 -8.76 1.65 8.67
CA SER A 66 -9.76 2.56 9.24
C SER A 66 -11.06 2.60 8.46
N MET A 67 -11.09 2.23 7.17
CA MET A 67 -12.33 2.07 6.40
C MET A 67 -13.08 0.77 6.72
N LEU A 68 -12.43 -0.25 7.30
CA LEU A 68 -13.09 -1.55 7.55
C LEU A 68 -14.32 -1.45 8.49
N PRO A 69 -14.31 -0.64 9.56
CA PRO A 69 -15.45 -0.49 10.47
C PRO A 69 -16.69 0.16 9.88
N SER A 70 -16.60 0.92 8.78
CA SER A 70 -17.76 1.59 8.20
C SER A 70 -18.62 0.68 7.32
N PHE A 71 -18.10 -0.48 6.89
CA PHE A 71 -18.81 -1.39 6.00
C PHE A 71 -18.99 -2.82 6.55
N VAL A 72 -18.32 -3.18 7.64
CA VAL A 72 -18.38 -4.53 8.21
C VAL A 72 -18.98 -4.50 9.61
N PRO A 73 -19.99 -5.34 9.93
CA PRO A 73 -20.46 -5.51 11.30
C PRO A 73 -19.35 -6.05 12.22
N ARG A 74 -19.28 -5.58 13.47
CA ARG A 74 -18.21 -5.99 14.42
C ARG A 74 -18.05 -7.50 14.58
N HIS A 75 -19.12 -8.27 14.50
CA HIS A 75 -19.09 -9.73 14.62
C HIS A 75 -18.46 -10.44 13.40
N LEU A 76 -18.29 -9.75 12.26
CA LEU A 76 -17.69 -10.29 11.04
C LEU A 76 -16.27 -9.80 10.79
N PHE A 77 -15.74 -8.85 11.58
CA PHE A 77 -14.39 -8.29 11.38
C PHE A 77 -13.30 -9.35 11.24
N GLY A 78 -13.27 -10.32 12.15
CA GLY A 78 -12.25 -11.39 12.11
C GLY A 78 -12.32 -12.23 10.84
N ARG A 79 -13.53 -12.56 10.36
CA ARG A 79 -13.73 -13.35 9.13
C ARG A 79 -13.37 -12.55 7.89
N VAL A 80 -13.85 -11.32 7.78
CA VAL A 80 -13.61 -10.48 6.59
C VAL A 80 -12.13 -10.10 6.49
N SER A 81 -11.49 -9.75 7.61
CA SER A 81 -10.05 -9.50 7.65
C SER A 81 -9.25 -10.76 7.29
N GLY A 82 -9.63 -11.92 7.85
CA GLY A 82 -9.00 -13.21 7.51
C GLY A 82 -9.13 -13.57 6.03
N TRP A 83 -10.29 -13.33 5.42
CA TRP A 83 -10.48 -13.51 3.98
C TRP A 83 -9.65 -12.53 3.15
N GLY A 84 -9.55 -11.27 3.57
CA GLY A 84 -8.68 -10.29 2.92
C GLY A 84 -7.21 -10.71 2.93
N TRP A 85 -6.71 -11.16 4.08
CA TRP A 85 -5.35 -11.69 4.21
C TRP A 85 -5.14 -12.95 3.37
N GLY A 86 -6.06 -13.92 3.44
CA GLY A 86 -5.97 -15.16 2.67
C GLY A 86 -5.99 -14.91 1.16
N ALA A 87 -6.91 -14.05 0.69
CA ALA A 87 -6.97 -13.65 -0.71
C ALA A 87 -5.72 -12.88 -1.15
N GLY A 88 -5.16 -12.03 -0.28
CA GLY A 88 -3.91 -11.32 -0.53
C GLY A 88 -2.73 -12.28 -0.73
N TYR A 89 -2.56 -13.25 0.16
CA TYR A 89 -1.51 -14.27 0.03
C TYR A 89 -1.70 -15.15 -1.20
N ALA A 90 -2.93 -15.61 -1.45
CA ALA A 90 -3.24 -16.40 -2.64
C ALA A 90 -2.96 -15.60 -3.93
N GLY A 91 -3.40 -14.34 -3.99
CA GLY A 91 -3.13 -13.45 -5.10
C GLY A 91 -1.64 -13.16 -5.30
N GLY A 92 -0.89 -12.97 -4.22
CA GLY A 92 0.56 -12.80 -4.27
C GLY A 92 1.27 -14.04 -4.79
N LEU A 93 0.85 -15.23 -4.37
CA LEU A 93 1.38 -16.50 -4.87
C LEU A 93 1.07 -16.70 -6.36
N VAL A 94 -0.14 -16.34 -6.80
CA VAL A 94 -0.53 -16.37 -8.22
C VAL A 94 0.32 -15.38 -9.03
N CYS A 95 0.49 -14.15 -8.55
CA CYS A 95 1.35 -13.16 -9.21
C CYS A 95 2.81 -13.66 -9.31
N LEU A 96 3.33 -14.27 -8.25
CA LEU A 96 4.66 -14.87 -8.24
C LEU A 96 4.77 -16.02 -9.24
N ALA A 97 3.78 -16.93 -9.29
CA ALA A 97 3.76 -18.04 -10.22
C ALA A 97 3.73 -17.55 -11.68
N ILE A 98 2.93 -16.52 -11.97
CA ILE A 98 2.89 -15.87 -13.29
C ILE A 98 4.27 -15.28 -13.61
N ALA A 99 4.85 -14.48 -12.72
CA ALA A 99 6.17 -13.89 -12.91
C ALA A 99 7.23 -14.96 -13.19
N LEU A 100 7.23 -16.04 -12.41
CA LEU A 100 8.21 -17.11 -12.50
C LEU A 100 8.09 -17.88 -13.82
N VAL A 101 6.90 -18.38 -14.14
CA VAL A 101 6.68 -19.27 -15.29
C VAL A 101 6.70 -18.51 -16.61
N TRP A 102 6.17 -17.29 -16.64
CA TRP A 102 6.04 -16.53 -17.89
C TRP A 102 7.19 -15.57 -18.16
N ILE A 103 7.86 -15.04 -17.14
CA ILE A 103 8.90 -14.02 -17.34
C ILE A 103 10.30 -14.58 -17.03
N VAL A 104 10.46 -15.26 -15.89
CA VAL A 104 11.79 -15.61 -15.37
C VAL A 104 12.34 -16.93 -15.95
N GLN A 105 11.55 -18.00 -15.93
CA GLN A 105 11.99 -19.34 -16.36
C GLN A 105 12.20 -19.52 -17.87
N PRO A 106 11.38 -18.96 -18.78
CA PRO A 106 11.51 -19.24 -20.22
C PRO A 106 12.89 -18.91 -20.75
N GLU A 107 13.50 -19.79 -21.56
CA GLU A 107 14.83 -19.56 -22.15
C GLU A 107 14.86 -18.26 -22.95
N THR A 108 13.82 -18.01 -23.74
CA THR A 108 13.54 -16.74 -24.43
C THR A 108 12.40 -16.02 -23.71
N PRO A 109 12.67 -15.01 -22.87
CA PRO A 109 11.63 -14.26 -22.21
C PRO A 109 10.68 -13.58 -23.22
N PRO A 110 9.38 -13.49 -22.91
CA PRO A 110 8.45 -12.71 -23.71
C PRO A 110 8.85 -11.23 -23.70
N PHE A 111 8.37 -10.47 -24.69
CA PHE A 111 8.65 -9.03 -24.86
C PHE A 111 10.10 -8.68 -25.22
N GLY A 112 10.93 -9.67 -25.57
CA GLY A 112 12.31 -9.43 -26.02
C GLY A 112 13.24 -8.99 -24.89
N LEU A 113 12.94 -9.37 -23.65
CA LEU A 113 13.75 -9.00 -22.48
C LEU A 113 15.12 -9.68 -22.52
N ASP A 114 16.16 -8.90 -22.25
CA ASP A 114 17.54 -9.40 -22.19
C ASP A 114 17.84 -10.08 -20.85
N LYS A 115 18.26 -11.35 -20.91
CA LYS A 115 18.67 -12.09 -19.71
C LYS A 115 20.02 -11.66 -19.17
N GLU A 116 20.95 -11.24 -20.02
CA GLU A 116 22.28 -10.82 -19.60
C GLU A 116 22.21 -9.55 -18.75
N MET A 117 21.28 -8.65 -19.09
CA MET A 117 21.00 -7.41 -18.33
C MET A 117 19.99 -7.60 -17.18
N ALA A 118 19.65 -8.85 -16.86
CA ALA A 118 18.68 -9.23 -15.84
C ALA A 118 17.29 -8.58 -16.01
N GLU A 119 16.89 -8.23 -17.23
CA GLU A 119 15.62 -7.54 -17.50
C GLU A 119 14.41 -8.41 -17.16
N HIS A 120 14.50 -9.72 -17.40
CA HIS A 120 13.50 -10.70 -16.97
C HIS A 120 13.19 -10.64 -15.46
N VAL A 121 14.21 -10.44 -14.61
CA VAL A 121 14.01 -10.29 -13.16
C VAL A 121 13.46 -8.90 -12.83
N ARG A 122 13.97 -7.85 -13.47
CA ARG A 122 13.51 -6.47 -13.26
C ARG A 122 12.04 -6.30 -13.65
N ALA A 123 11.59 -7.00 -14.69
CA ALA A 123 10.22 -6.98 -15.22
C ALA A 123 9.19 -7.49 -14.20
N VAL A 124 9.61 -8.26 -13.20
CA VAL A 124 8.75 -8.71 -12.10
C VAL A 124 8.22 -7.50 -11.31
N THR A 125 8.99 -6.41 -11.21
CA THR A 125 8.59 -5.23 -10.42
C THR A 125 7.47 -4.41 -11.10
N PRO A 126 7.53 -4.05 -12.40
CA PRO A 126 6.35 -3.55 -13.13
C PRO A 126 5.14 -4.48 -13.09
N LEU A 127 5.35 -5.81 -13.22
CA LEU A 127 4.25 -6.76 -13.14
C LEU A 127 3.55 -6.68 -11.77
N ALA A 128 4.31 -6.67 -10.68
CA ALA A 128 3.77 -6.52 -9.33
C ALA A 128 3.05 -5.18 -9.13
N ALA A 129 3.59 -4.09 -9.69
CA ALA A 129 2.95 -2.77 -9.66
C ALA A 129 1.61 -2.75 -10.40
N ILE A 130 1.54 -3.34 -11.60
CA ILE A 130 0.31 -3.49 -12.37
C ILE A 130 -0.68 -4.38 -11.63
N TRP A 131 -0.21 -5.50 -11.07
CA TRP A 131 -1.03 -6.41 -10.28
C TRP A 131 -1.67 -5.68 -9.11
N PHE A 132 -0.88 -4.96 -8.32
CA PHE A 132 -1.41 -4.15 -7.23
C PHE A 132 -2.43 -3.13 -7.75
N ALA A 133 -2.11 -2.35 -8.78
CA ALA A 133 -3.02 -1.36 -9.34
C ALA A 133 -4.37 -1.98 -9.73
N VAL A 134 -4.36 -3.07 -10.51
CA VAL A 134 -5.56 -3.76 -11.00
C VAL A 134 -6.42 -4.29 -9.85
N PHE A 135 -5.80 -4.93 -8.86
CA PHE A 135 -6.54 -5.50 -7.72
C PHE A 135 -6.96 -4.45 -6.68
N ALA A 136 -6.37 -3.26 -6.70
CA ALA A 136 -6.82 -2.13 -5.90
C ALA A 136 -8.04 -1.41 -6.51
N LEU A 137 -8.20 -1.41 -7.84
CA LEU A 137 -9.29 -0.70 -8.52
C LEU A 137 -10.71 -1.07 -8.02
N PRO A 138 -11.08 -2.34 -7.78
CA PRO A 138 -12.39 -2.68 -7.26
C PRO A 138 -12.74 -1.93 -5.97
N LEU A 139 -11.78 -1.76 -5.06
CA LEU A 139 -12.00 -0.96 -3.85
C LEU A 139 -12.34 0.50 -4.21
N PHE A 140 -11.65 1.06 -5.20
CA PHE A 140 -11.89 2.44 -5.62
C PHE A 140 -13.19 2.64 -6.40
N PHE A 141 -13.77 1.61 -7.00
CA PHE A 141 -15.05 1.74 -7.71
C PHE A 141 -16.26 1.31 -6.87
N PHE A 142 -16.12 0.25 -6.05
CA PHE A 142 -17.26 -0.37 -5.37
C PHE A 142 -17.43 0.05 -3.91
N THR A 143 -16.37 0.54 -3.25
CA THR A 143 -16.47 0.92 -1.83
C THR A 143 -16.89 2.39 -1.67
N PRO A 144 -17.95 2.70 -0.91
CA PRO A 144 -18.30 4.09 -0.57
C PRO A 144 -17.15 4.78 0.20
N ASP A 145 -17.05 6.10 0.12
CA ASP A 145 -16.12 6.91 0.93
C ASP A 145 -16.90 7.55 2.07
N GLU A 146 -16.25 7.85 3.19
CA GLU A 146 -16.91 8.52 4.31
C GLU A 146 -17.18 10.01 4.01
N PRO A 147 -18.33 10.55 4.46
CA PRO A 147 -18.66 11.95 4.27
C PRO A 147 -17.62 12.86 4.95
N ARG A 148 -17.35 14.02 4.32
CA ARG A 148 -16.39 15.02 4.85
C ARG A 148 -16.86 15.49 6.23
N THR A 149 -15.99 15.41 7.22
CA THR A 149 -16.24 15.89 8.59
C THR A 149 -16.31 17.41 8.73
N GLY A 150 -15.95 18.19 7.69
CA GLY A 150 -16.13 19.65 7.66
C GLY A 150 -15.25 20.46 8.64
N LEU A 151 -14.37 19.81 9.41
CA LEU A 151 -13.53 20.46 10.41
C LEU A 151 -12.22 21.01 9.81
N PRO A 152 -11.78 22.24 10.19
CA PRO A 152 -10.55 22.83 9.67
C PRO A 152 -9.29 22.13 10.21
N PHE A 153 -8.30 21.91 9.34
CA PHE A 153 -7.01 21.21 9.60
C PHE A 153 -6.31 21.61 10.90
N ARG A 154 -6.31 22.91 11.23
CA ARG A 154 -5.68 23.45 12.46
C ARG A 154 -6.38 22.98 13.74
N ARG A 155 -7.70 22.77 13.72
CA ARG A 155 -8.44 22.24 14.88
C ARG A 155 -8.15 20.76 15.08
N VAL A 156 -8.13 19.98 14.00
CA VAL A 156 -7.81 18.55 14.07
C VAL A 156 -6.42 18.32 14.68
N LEU A 157 -5.42 19.10 14.27
CA LEU A 157 -4.07 19.03 14.82
C LEU A 157 -4.04 19.41 16.31
N ARG A 158 -4.70 20.52 16.69
CA ARG A 158 -4.74 21.00 18.08
C ARG A 158 -5.48 20.03 19.00
N GLU A 159 -6.58 19.46 18.54
CA GLU A 159 -7.36 18.49 19.31
C GLU A 159 -6.63 17.15 19.43
N GLY A 160 -5.95 16.68 18.38
CA GLY A 160 -5.11 15.47 18.44
C GLY A 160 -3.95 15.61 19.43
N LEU A 161 -3.27 16.77 19.42
CA LEU A 161 -2.22 17.09 20.41
C LEU A 161 -2.79 17.20 21.83
N SER A 162 -3.96 17.81 21.99
CA SER A 162 -4.67 17.95 23.26
C SER A 162 -5.08 16.60 23.86
N GLU A 163 -5.59 15.67 23.04
CA GLU A 163 -5.96 14.32 23.48
C GLU A 163 -4.74 13.54 23.95
N VAL A 164 -3.65 13.54 23.17
CA VAL A 164 -2.40 12.84 23.55
C VAL A 164 -1.83 13.41 24.86
N LEU A 165 -1.83 14.73 25.02
CA LEU A 165 -1.40 15.40 26.26
C LEU A 165 -2.34 15.12 27.44
N GLY A 166 -3.64 14.96 27.19
CA GLY A 166 -4.65 14.61 28.19
C GLY A 166 -4.49 13.17 28.69
N THR A 167 -4.33 12.20 27.79
CA THR A 167 -4.12 10.79 28.15
C THR A 167 -2.82 10.60 28.93
N LEU A 168 -1.74 11.29 28.55
CA LEU A 168 -0.48 11.29 29.31
C LEU A 168 -0.61 11.88 30.72
N ARG A 169 -1.56 12.80 30.94
CA ARG A 169 -1.87 13.35 32.27
C ARG A 169 -2.76 12.46 33.12
N THR A 170 -3.51 11.53 32.52
CA THR A 170 -4.45 10.65 33.25
C THR A 170 -3.77 9.36 33.75
N ILE A 171 -2.56 9.06 33.27
CA ILE A 171 -1.76 7.89 33.66
C ILE A 171 -0.79 8.23 34.82
N ARG A 172 -0.97 9.36 35.50
CA ARG A 172 -0.16 9.73 36.67
C ARG A 172 -0.98 9.74 37.95
#